data_AF-A0AA40FCJ4-F1
#
_entry.id   AF-A0AA40FCJ4-F1
#
_cell.length_a   1.000
_cell.length_b   1.000
_cell.length_c   1.000
_cell.angle_alpha   90.00
_cell.angle_beta   90.00
_cell.angle_gamma   90.00
#
_symmetry.space_group_name_H-M   'P 1'
#
loop_
_entity.id
_entity.type
_entity.pdbx_description
1 polymer ?
#
loop_
_entity_poly.entity_id
_entity_poly.type
_entity_poly.pdbx_seq_one_letter_code
_entity_poly.pdbx_strand_id
1 'polypeptide(L)'
;MILSIDISLPIETNQYTHLNKMNAVGITIEIIVLAALVAVAVAAPPAVVPQQVVLVKETPSDNVGLGGYNYGFQLSDGQAREETAELVGGGTDGQFLRVRGSFSFVDPHTNVAYTVNYVADENGFHPEGEHLPRV
;
A
#
# COMPACT_ATOMS: atom_id res chain seq x y z
N MET A 1 -88.72 -39.88 -19.11
CA MET A 1 -87.77 -39.06 -19.88
C MET A 1 -87.18 -38.02 -18.93
N ILE A 2 -85.93 -38.27 -18.56
CA ILE A 2 -84.85 -37.37 -18.10
C ILE A 2 -85.22 -35.96 -17.60
N LEU A 3 -84.77 -35.62 -16.40
CA LEU A 3 -84.19 -34.30 -16.13
C LEU A 3 -83.00 -34.47 -15.18
N SER A 4 -81.81 -34.58 -15.76
CA SER A 4 -80.53 -34.48 -15.06
C SER A 4 -80.25 -32.99 -14.89
N ILE A 5 -80.27 -32.50 -13.65
CA ILE A 5 -79.90 -31.11 -13.33
C ILE A 5 -78.38 -31.07 -13.14
N ASP A 6 -77.69 -30.33 -13.99
CA ASP A 6 -76.26 -30.08 -13.90
C ASP A 6 -76.02 -28.89 -12.95
N ILE A 7 -75.39 -29.14 -11.80
CA ILE A 7 -75.07 -28.13 -10.79
C ILE A 7 -73.57 -27.84 -10.90
N SER A 8 -73.21 -26.93 -11.79
CA SER A 8 -71.85 -26.38 -11.86
C SER A 8 -71.75 -25.19 -10.90
N LEU A 9 -71.11 -25.35 -9.74
CA LEU A 9 -70.78 -24.25 -8.84
C LEU A 9 -69.42 -23.66 -9.22
N PRO A 10 -69.28 -22.32 -9.37
CA PRO A 10 -68.00 -21.70 -9.68
C PRO A 10 -67.08 -21.80 -8.45
N ILE A 11 -65.93 -22.45 -8.60
CA ILE A 11 -64.92 -22.55 -7.53
C ILE A 11 -64.25 -21.17 -7.39
N GLU A 12 -64.47 -20.48 -6.27
CA GLU A 12 -63.83 -19.20 -5.95
C GLU A 12 -62.31 -19.38 -5.77
N THR A 13 -61.54 -19.09 -6.81
CA THR A 13 -60.06 -19.19 -6.84
C THR A 13 -59.35 -18.10 -6.04
N ASN A 14 -60.06 -17.15 -5.41
CA ASN A 14 -59.49 -15.88 -4.95
C ASN A 14 -58.82 -15.93 -3.57
N GLN A 15 -59.22 -16.87 -2.70
CA GLN A 15 -58.70 -16.96 -1.32
C GLN A 15 -57.30 -17.60 -1.24
N TYR A 16 -56.96 -18.48 -2.18
CA TYR A 16 -55.64 -19.14 -2.24
C TYR A 16 -54.55 -18.23 -2.81
N THR A 17 -54.92 -17.21 -3.60
CA THR A 17 -53.96 -16.28 -4.23
C THR A 17 -53.38 -15.29 -3.21
N HIS A 18 -54.15 -14.90 -2.19
CA HIS A 18 -53.73 -13.93 -1.19
C HIS A 18 -52.76 -14.53 -0.15
N LEU A 19 -53.01 -15.77 0.29
CA LEU A 19 -52.15 -16.48 1.23
C LEU A 19 -50.78 -16.83 0.63
N ASN A 20 -50.75 -17.33 -0.62
CA ASN A 20 -49.48 -17.62 -1.31
C ASN A 20 -48.64 -16.36 -1.59
N LYS A 21 -49.29 -15.22 -1.87
CA LYS A 21 -48.60 -13.93 -2.04
C LYS A 21 -47.92 -13.46 -0.76
N MET A 22 -48.59 -13.58 0.39
CA MET A 22 -48.02 -13.17 1.68
C MET A 22 -46.81 -14.02 2.08
N ASN A 23 -46.84 -15.33 1.81
CA ASN A 23 -45.73 -16.25 2.07
C ASN A 23 -44.56 -15.97 1.11
N ALA A 24 -44.85 -15.70 -0.16
CA ALA A 24 -43.85 -15.35 -1.16
C ALA A 24 -43.16 -14.01 -0.85
N VAL A 25 -43.89 -13.02 -0.33
CA VAL A 25 -43.31 -11.73 0.11
C VAL A 25 -42.38 -11.93 1.31
N GLY A 26 -42.77 -12.75 2.29
CA GLY A 26 -41.89 -13.11 3.42
C GLY A 26 -40.60 -13.79 2.97
N ILE A 27 -40.70 -14.80 2.11
CA ILE A 27 -39.56 -15.53 1.54
C ILE A 27 -38.65 -14.59 0.72
N THR A 28 -39.24 -13.65 -0.02
CA THR A 28 -38.46 -12.68 -0.83
C THR A 28 -37.64 -11.75 0.07
N ILE A 29 -38.21 -11.29 1.18
CA ILE A 29 -37.50 -10.42 2.14
C ILE A 29 -36.34 -11.19 2.79
N GLU A 30 -36.52 -12.45 3.18
CA GLU A 30 -35.45 -13.27 3.76
C GLU A 30 -34.29 -13.47 2.78
N ILE A 31 -34.58 -13.72 1.50
CA ILE A 31 -33.56 -13.85 0.45
C ILE A 31 -32.79 -12.54 0.28
N ILE A 32 -33.47 -11.39 0.31
CA ILE A 32 -32.81 -10.07 0.20
C ILE A 32 -31.91 -9.83 1.41
N VAL A 33 -32.37 -10.15 2.62
CA VAL A 33 -31.56 -9.99 3.85
C VAL A 33 -30.34 -10.90 3.81
N LEU A 34 -30.50 -12.17 3.40
CA LEU A 34 -29.39 -13.10 3.25
C LEU A 34 -28.40 -12.63 2.18
N ALA A 35 -28.89 -12.20 1.02
CA ALA A 35 -28.05 -11.68 -0.06
C ALA A 35 -27.30 -10.42 0.36
N ALA A 36 -27.93 -9.52 1.12
CA ALA A 36 -27.28 -8.34 1.67
C ALA A 36 -26.18 -8.71 2.68
N LEU A 37 -26.43 -9.68 3.57
CA LEU A 37 -25.43 -10.17 4.52
C LEU A 37 -24.23 -10.81 3.80
N VAL A 38 -24.48 -11.61 2.76
CA VAL A 38 -23.42 -12.20 1.93
C VAL A 38 -22.64 -11.12 1.19
N ALA A 39 -23.31 -10.12 0.62
CA ALA A 39 -22.64 -9.01 -0.06
C ALA A 39 -21.73 -8.22 0.89
N VAL A 40 -22.16 -7.97 2.13
CA VAL A 40 -21.33 -7.32 3.17
C VAL A 40 -20.14 -8.21 3.56
N ALA A 41 -20.33 -9.52 3.70
CA ALA A 41 -19.27 -10.45 4.04
C ALA A 41 -18.18 -10.56 2.94
N VAL A 42 -18.57 -10.39 1.67
CA VAL A 42 -17.66 -10.44 0.52
C VAL A 42 -17.02 -9.08 0.21
N ALA A 43 -17.57 -7.97 0.71
CA ALA A 43 -17.07 -6.62 0.48
C ALA A 43 -15.82 -6.25 1.30
N ALA A 44 -15.07 -7.24 1.80
CA ALA A 44 -13.80 -6.97 2.47
C ALA A 44 -12.83 -6.29 1.47
N PRO A 45 -12.21 -5.16 1.85
CA PRO A 45 -11.20 -4.54 0.99
C PRO A 45 -10.06 -5.54 0.75
N PRO A 46 -9.46 -5.55 -0.46
CA PRO A 46 -8.33 -6.41 -0.73
C PRO A 46 -7.25 -6.15 0.33
N ALA A 47 -6.73 -7.23 0.94
CA ALA A 47 -5.63 -7.12 1.87
C ALA A 47 -4.45 -6.47 1.12
N VAL A 48 -4.07 -5.26 1.52
CA VAL A 48 -2.82 -4.64 1.09
C VAL A 48 -1.72 -5.47 1.74
N VAL A 49 -1.21 -6.46 1.02
CA VAL A 49 0.01 -7.17 1.43
C VAL A 49 1.11 -6.13 1.36
N PRO A 50 1.70 -5.70 2.50
CA PRO A 50 2.86 -4.82 2.44
C PRO A 50 3.93 -5.59 1.69
N GLN A 51 4.44 -5.04 0.59
CA GLN A 51 5.62 -5.61 -0.05
C GLN A 51 6.74 -5.59 0.98
N GLN A 52 7.20 -6.77 1.37
CA GLN A 52 8.27 -6.88 2.35
C GLN A 52 9.56 -6.40 1.69
N VAL A 53 10.03 -5.24 2.11
CA VAL A 53 11.32 -4.70 1.68
C VAL A 53 12.42 -5.49 2.38
N VAL A 54 13.35 -6.04 1.60
CA VAL A 54 14.47 -6.85 2.13
C VAL A 54 15.81 -6.21 1.78
N LEU A 55 16.82 -6.46 2.62
CA LEU A 55 18.20 -6.06 2.38
C LEU A 55 18.79 -6.91 1.25
N VAL A 56 19.24 -6.24 0.18
CA VAL A 56 19.84 -6.87 -1.02
C VAL A 56 21.36 -6.85 -0.93
N LYS A 57 21.93 -5.74 -0.46
CA LYS A 57 23.37 -5.57 -0.31
C LYS A 57 23.66 -4.74 0.93
N GLU A 58 24.77 -5.04 1.59
CA GLU A 58 25.26 -4.32 2.74
C GLU A 58 26.78 -4.11 2.61
N THR A 59 27.23 -2.90 2.94
CA THR A 59 28.60 -2.59 3.29
C THR A 59 28.60 -2.34 4.79
N PRO A 60 29.12 -3.28 5.61
CA PRO A 60 29.12 -3.14 7.06
C PRO A 60 29.78 -1.85 7.50
N SER A 61 29.32 -1.31 8.62
CA SER A 61 29.94 -0.13 9.21
C SER A 61 31.40 -0.44 9.57
N ASP A 62 32.33 0.26 8.93
CA ASP A 62 33.72 0.33 9.39
C ASP A 62 33.89 1.64 10.16
N ASN A 63 34.16 1.54 11.45
CA ASN A 63 34.47 2.68 12.31
C ASN A 63 35.51 2.23 13.33
N VAL A 64 36.76 2.58 13.06
CA VAL A 64 37.91 2.21 13.89
C VAL A 64 38.09 3.12 15.12
N GLY A 65 37.14 4.02 15.40
CA GLY A 65 37.21 4.96 16.53
C GLY A 65 38.17 6.13 16.33
N LEU A 66 38.71 6.31 15.12
CA LEU A 66 39.64 7.39 14.75
C LEU A 66 38.93 8.58 14.06
N GLY A 67 37.61 8.65 14.16
CA GLY A 67 36.78 9.72 13.62
C GLY A 67 36.15 9.41 12.26
N GLY A 68 36.86 8.71 11.38
CA GLY A 68 36.29 8.26 10.10
C GLY A 68 35.33 7.09 10.25
N TYR A 69 34.39 6.98 9.31
CA TYR A 69 33.53 5.80 9.18
C TYR A 69 33.15 5.56 7.71
N ASN A 70 32.76 4.34 7.36
CA ASN A 70 32.02 4.08 6.13
C ASN A 70 30.91 3.05 6.33
N TYR A 71 29.81 3.18 5.61
CA TYR A 71 28.76 2.16 5.54
C TYR A 71 27.95 2.30 4.25
N GLY A 72 27.15 1.29 3.94
CA GLY A 72 26.19 1.37 2.86
C GLY A 72 25.21 0.21 2.85
N PHE A 73 24.10 0.38 2.15
CA PHE A 73 23.09 -0.65 1.97
C PHE A 73 22.28 -0.45 0.69
N GLN A 74 21.63 -1.52 0.25
CA GLN A 74 20.66 -1.51 -0.83
C GLN A 74 19.48 -2.39 -0.44
N LEU A 75 18.27 -1.87 -0.65
CA LEU A 75 17.01 -2.54 -0.38
C LEU A 75 16.34 -3.01 -1.68
N SER A 76 15.43 -3.99 -1.57
CA SER A 76 14.76 -4.61 -2.71
C SER A 76 13.78 -3.71 -3.45
N ASP A 77 13.40 -2.59 -2.85
CA ASP A 77 12.55 -1.56 -3.46
C ASP A 77 13.35 -0.50 -4.26
N GLY A 78 14.66 -0.71 -4.40
CA GLY A 78 15.56 0.19 -5.14
C GLY A 78 16.12 1.34 -4.30
N GLN A 79 15.78 1.43 -3.02
CA GLN A 79 16.46 2.36 -2.12
C GLN A 79 17.90 1.92 -1.88
N ALA A 80 18.85 2.85 -1.96
CA ALA A 80 20.25 2.58 -1.61
C ALA A 80 20.88 3.79 -0.94
N ARG A 81 21.90 3.54 -0.12
CA ARG A 81 22.71 4.58 0.51
C ARG A 81 24.14 4.09 0.65
N GLU A 82 25.09 4.98 0.43
CA GLU A 82 26.49 4.78 0.75
C GLU A 82 27.06 6.08 1.31
N GLU A 83 27.84 5.98 2.37
CA GLU A 83 28.38 7.14 3.06
C GLU A 83 29.74 6.82 3.67
N THR A 84 30.68 7.75 3.46
CA THR A 84 32.02 7.72 4.04
C THR A 84 32.30 9.07 4.69
N ALA A 85 32.75 9.04 5.94
CA ALA A 85 33.24 10.20 6.65
C ALA A 85 34.74 10.09 6.91
N GLU A 86 35.41 11.22 6.80
CA GLU A 86 36.84 11.37 7.07
C GLU A 86 37.04 12.55 8.03
N LEU A 87 37.93 12.39 9.01
CA LEU A 87 38.34 13.47 9.89
C LEU A 87 39.34 14.36 9.15
N VAL A 88 38.99 15.62 8.96
CA VAL A 88 39.81 16.59 8.23
C VAL A 88 40.25 17.70 9.18
N GLY A 89 41.53 18.07 9.09
CA GLY A 89 42.07 19.25 9.78
C GLY A 89 41.77 20.53 8.99
N GLY A 90 41.46 21.61 9.70
CA GLY A 90 40.89 22.84 9.12
C GLY A 90 39.52 23.11 9.72
N GLY A 91 38.94 24.29 9.46
CA GLY A 91 37.65 24.72 10.03
C GLY A 91 37.75 25.63 11.27
N THR A 92 36.62 26.22 11.66
CA THR A 92 36.53 27.23 12.73
C THR A 92 37.04 26.74 14.10
N ASP A 93 36.86 25.45 14.38
CA ASP A 93 37.23 24.80 15.66
C ASP A 93 38.43 23.83 15.53
N GLY A 94 39.11 23.82 14.37
CA GLY A 94 40.38 23.09 14.14
C GLY A 94 40.28 21.72 13.46
N GLN A 95 39.29 20.89 13.78
CA GLN A 95 39.02 19.61 13.12
C GLN A 95 37.51 19.42 12.91
N PHE A 96 37.11 18.91 11.74
CA PHE A 96 35.72 18.56 11.43
C PHE A 96 35.63 17.24 10.65
N LEU A 97 34.43 16.67 10.58
CA LEU A 97 34.15 15.52 9.73
C LEU A 97 33.67 15.99 8.37
N ARG A 98 34.39 15.60 7.31
CA ARG A 98 33.89 15.71 5.95
C ARG A 98 33.18 14.43 5.58
N VAL A 99 31.92 14.52 5.18
CA VAL A 99 31.10 13.37 4.80
C VAL A 99 30.84 13.41 3.31
N ARG A 100 31.04 12.28 2.64
CA ARG A 100 30.69 12.10 1.23
C ARG A 100 29.79 10.90 1.11
N GLY A 101 28.72 11.03 0.35
CA GLY A 101 27.82 9.91 0.17
C GLY A 101 26.91 10.06 -1.02
N SER A 102 26.10 9.04 -1.20
CA SER A 102 24.98 9.04 -2.12
C SER A 102 23.78 8.34 -1.50
N PHE A 103 22.58 8.78 -1.86
CA PHE A 103 21.37 8.01 -1.64
C PHE A 103 20.55 7.96 -2.92
N SER A 104 19.86 6.85 -3.12
CA SER A 104 18.94 6.66 -4.24
C SER A 104 17.59 6.14 -3.76
N PHE A 105 16.54 6.50 -4.49
CA PHE A 105 15.18 6.01 -4.27
C PHE A 105 14.43 5.93 -5.60
N VAL A 106 13.41 5.08 -5.65
CA VAL A 106 12.50 4.97 -6.81
C VAL A 106 11.22 5.71 -6.47
N ASP A 107 10.82 6.64 -7.33
CA ASP A 107 9.54 7.33 -7.19
C ASP A 107 8.38 6.34 -7.44
N PRO A 108 7.48 6.13 -6.47
CA PRO A 108 6.40 5.15 -6.59
C PRO A 108 5.37 5.50 -7.67
N HIS A 109 5.30 6.75 -8.13
CA HIS A 109 4.35 7.19 -9.16
C HIS A 109 4.93 7.10 -10.57
N THR A 110 6.18 7.52 -10.75
CA THR A 110 6.83 7.56 -12.07
C THR A 110 7.70 6.35 -12.35
N ASN A 111 8.03 5.56 -11.32
CA ASN A 111 8.97 4.44 -11.36
C ASN A 111 10.37 4.84 -11.86
N VAL A 112 10.72 6.12 -11.69
CA VAL A 112 12.03 6.69 -12.02
C VAL A 112 12.93 6.62 -10.78
N ALA A 113 14.18 6.18 -10.98
CA ALA A 113 15.20 6.20 -9.94
C ALA A 113 15.84 7.59 -9.86
N TYR A 114 15.89 8.15 -8.66
CA TYR A 114 16.57 9.40 -8.35
C TYR A 114 17.78 9.11 -7.49
N THR A 115 18.90 9.77 -7.80
CA THR A 115 20.13 9.69 -7.02
C THR A 115 20.56 11.10 -6.64
N VAL A 116 20.98 11.25 -5.38
CA VAL A 116 21.62 12.46 -4.87
C VAL A 116 23.00 12.07 -4.36
N ASN A 117 24.02 12.71 -4.92
CA ASN A 117 25.37 12.71 -4.36
C ASN A 117 25.51 13.92 -3.46
N TYR A 118 26.31 13.83 -2.40
CA TYR A 118 26.50 14.95 -1.50
C TYR A 118 27.88 14.97 -0.88
N VAL A 119 28.30 16.19 -0.54
CA VAL A 119 29.44 16.47 0.33
C VAL A 119 28.95 17.35 1.48
N ALA A 120 29.20 16.93 2.72
CA ALA A 120 29.02 17.78 3.89
C ALA A 120 30.41 18.19 4.42
N ASP A 121 30.64 19.48 4.56
CA ASP A 121 31.90 20.06 5.05
C ASP A 121 31.64 21.23 6.03
N GLU A 122 32.70 21.98 6.36
CA GLU A 122 32.64 23.16 7.24
C GLU A 122 31.68 24.26 6.76
N ASN A 123 31.36 24.30 5.46
CA ASN A 123 30.46 25.28 4.88
C ASN A 123 29.03 24.75 4.69
N GLY A 124 28.76 23.51 5.10
CA GLY A 124 27.42 22.91 5.11
C GLY A 124 27.27 21.73 4.16
N PHE A 125 26.04 21.49 3.70
CA PHE A 125 25.67 20.35 2.87
C PHE A 125 25.51 20.78 1.41
N HIS A 126 26.27 20.13 0.52
CA HIS A 126 26.33 20.42 -0.90
C HIS A 126 25.80 19.21 -1.70
N PRO A 127 24.51 19.20 -2.08
CA PRO A 127 23.92 18.11 -2.85
C PRO A 127 24.02 18.34 -4.35
N GLU A 128 24.19 17.24 -5.08
CA GLU A 128 24.20 17.19 -6.54
C GLU A 128 23.29 16.05 -7.03
N GLY A 129 22.40 16.37 -7.96
CA GLY A 129 21.49 15.39 -8.55
C GLY A 129 20.79 15.98 -9.77
N GLU A 130 20.42 15.13 -10.74
CA GLU A 130 19.79 15.58 -12.00
C GLU A 130 18.48 16.35 -11.78
N HIS A 131 17.77 16.02 -10.70
CA HIS A 131 16.48 16.61 -10.33
C HIS A 131 16.60 17.81 -9.39
N LEU A 132 17.81 18.19 -8.98
CA LEU A 132 18.03 19.30 -8.07
C LEU A 132 18.27 20.62 -8.83
N PRO A 133 17.81 21.77 -8.29
CA PRO A 133 18.18 23.07 -8.83
C PRO A 133 19.69 23.25 -8.80
N ARG A 134 20.27 23.76 -9.89
CA ARG A 134 21.68 24.16 -9.92
C ARG A 134 21.79 25.58 -9.37
N VAL A 135 22.60 25.75 -8.34
CA VAL A 135 22.98 27.06 -7.77
C VAL A 135 24.22 27.63 -8.45
#